data_AF-A0A951DJU3-F1
#
_entry.id   AF-A0A951DJU3-F1
#
_cell.length_a   1.000
_cell.length_b   1.000
_cell.length_c   1.000
_cell.angle_alpha   90.00
_cell.angle_beta   90.00
_cell.angle_gamma   90.00
#
_symmetry.space_group_name_H-M   'P 1'
#
loop_
_entity.id
_entity.type
_entity.pdbx_description
1 polymer ?
#
loop_
_entity_poly.entity_id
_entity_poly.type
_entity_poly.pdbx_seq_one_letter_code
_entity_poly.pdbx_strand_id
1 'polypeptide(L)'
;MNLGERVRIRRVDAGLTQARLARIAGVSRRHLAALEKGANVSLLVLKRVSDVLDVSPATFFASDAPRAAFTPRYASVFLSYGGPDEAVARRIYEELTFAGVRCFFFPVSAIPGIRLHRTMSEAIRQFDRVVLLCSEAGLQRPGVANELEQVLAREAEEGGAELIIPVALDDVLFPATAARHHVLAQIRQRVIADFRNALSDDEAWRRGIDLLLKSLRER
;
A
#
# COMPACT_ATOMS: atom_id res chain seq x y z
N MET A 1 -10.66 -23.93 6.35
CA MET A 1 -10.99 -24.42 7.70
C MET A 1 -11.90 -23.41 8.41
N ASN A 2 -13.09 -23.84 8.85
CA ASN A 2 -14.07 -23.00 9.53
C ASN A 2 -13.88 -23.01 11.07
N LEU A 3 -14.59 -22.13 11.78
CA LEU A 3 -14.52 -22.00 13.24
C LEU A 3 -14.83 -23.32 13.96
N GLY A 4 -15.86 -24.04 13.52
CA GLY A 4 -16.28 -25.32 14.09
C GLY A 4 -15.21 -26.40 13.98
N GLU A 5 -14.51 -26.44 12.84
CA GLU A 5 -13.37 -27.33 12.62
C GLU A 5 -12.20 -27.02 13.56
N ARG A 6 -11.91 -25.74 13.82
CA ARG A 6 -10.84 -25.33 14.77
C ARG A 6 -11.18 -25.71 16.20
N VAL A 7 -12.44 -25.53 16.62
CA VAL A 7 -12.93 -25.98 17.93
C VAL A 7 -12.81 -27.50 18.04
N ARG A 8 -13.18 -28.24 16.99
CA ARG A 8 -13.06 -29.71 16.95
C ARG A 8 -11.61 -30.16 17.09
N ILE A 9 -10.68 -29.55 16.36
CA ILE A 9 -9.25 -29.87 16.41
C ILE A 9 -8.73 -29.70 17.85
N ARG A 10 -8.93 -28.52 18.44
CA ARG A 10 -8.46 -28.24 19.81
C ARG A 10 -9.09 -29.16 20.85
N ARG A 11 -10.37 -29.52 20.69
CA ARG A 11 -11.02 -30.50 21.55
C ARG A 11 -10.35 -31.88 21.46
N VAL A 12 -10.03 -32.33 20.24
CA VAL A 12 -9.37 -33.62 20.00
C VAL A 12 -7.95 -33.62 20.55
N ASP A 13 -7.20 -32.53 20.34
CA ASP A 13 -5.85 -32.35 20.88
C ASP A 13 -5.83 -32.37 22.41
N ALA A 14 -6.87 -31.81 23.04
CA ALA A 14 -7.08 -31.86 24.48
C ALA A 14 -7.59 -33.24 24.98
N GLY A 15 -7.78 -34.23 24.10
CA GLY A 15 -8.26 -35.57 24.46
C GLY A 15 -9.71 -35.62 24.94
N LEU A 16 -10.52 -34.61 24.63
CA LEU A 16 -11.89 -34.49 25.13
C LEU A 16 -12.91 -35.04 24.13
N THR A 17 -13.92 -35.76 24.63
CA THR A 17 -15.11 -36.06 23.83
C THR A 17 -16.04 -34.84 23.77
N GLN A 18 -16.91 -34.77 22.77
CA GLN A 18 -17.94 -33.71 22.73
C GLN A 18 -18.80 -33.71 24.01
N ALA A 19 -19.19 -34.89 24.51
CA ALA A 19 -19.97 -34.98 25.75
C ALA A 19 -19.19 -34.43 26.96
N ARG A 20 -17.88 -34.71 27.05
CA ARG A 20 -17.04 -34.24 28.15
C ARG A 20 -16.81 -32.73 28.10
N LEU A 21 -16.47 -32.18 26.94
CA LEU A 21 -16.31 -30.73 26.77
C LEU A 21 -17.61 -29.99 27.04
N ALA A 22 -18.74 -30.47 26.50
CA ALA A 22 -20.05 -29.86 26.71
C ALA A 22 -20.42 -29.77 28.20
N ARG A 23 -20.19 -30.86 28.94
CA ARG A 23 -20.43 -30.93 30.38
C ARG A 23 -19.57 -29.92 31.17
N ILE A 24 -18.27 -29.85 30.88
CA ILE A 24 -17.35 -28.93 31.60
C ILE A 24 -17.65 -27.47 31.24
N ALA A 25 -17.94 -27.18 29.97
CA ALA A 25 -18.24 -25.84 29.49
C ALA A 25 -19.67 -25.37 29.82
N GLY A 26 -20.51 -26.21 30.46
CA GLY A 26 -21.89 -25.84 30.78
C GLY A 26 -22.73 -25.54 29.54
N VAL A 27 -22.57 -26.34 28.47
CA VAL A 27 -23.35 -26.25 27.22
C VAL A 27 -23.93 -27.61 26.86
N SER A 28 -24.99 -27.65 26.06
CA SER A 28 -25.56 -28.93 25.63
C SER A 28 -24.65 -29.63 24.63
N ARG A 29 -24.57 -30.98 24.68
CA ARG A 29 -23.84 -31.77 23.68
C ARG A 29 -24.33 -31.49 22.26
N ARG A 30 -25.64 -31.25 22.10
CA ARG A 30 -26.27 -30.87 20.82
C ARG A 30 -25.72 -29.55 20.29
N HIS A 31 -25.59 -28.52 21.14
CA HIS A 31 -25.02 -27.24 20.75
C HIS A 31 -23.55 -27.34 20.41
N LEU A 32 -22.76 -28.12 21.15
CA LEU A 32 -21.36 -28.33 20.81
C LEU A 32 -21.20 -29.08 19.48
N ALA A 33 -22.04 -30.09 19.22
CA ALA A 33 -22.04 -30.80 17.94
C ALA A 33 -22.47 -29.91 16.77
N ALA A 34 -23.40 -28.98 16.98
CA ALA A 34 -23.81 -28.00 15.98
C ALA A 34 -22.68 -26.98 15.70
N LEU A 35 -22.00 -26.50 16.75
CA LEU A 35 -20.83 -25.63 16.66
C LEU A 35 -19.74 -26.27 15.78
N GLU A 36 -19.35 -27.51 16.07
CA GLU A 36 -18.31 -28.22 15.31
C GLU A 36 -18.70 -28.50 13.85
N LYS A 37 -20.00 -28.43 13.52
CA LYS A 37 -20.52 -28.53 12.15
C LYS A 37 -20.65 -27.17 11.45
N GLY A 38 -20.25 -26.08 12.10
CA GLY A 38 -20.29 -24.72 11.53
C GLY A 38 -21.59 -23.96 11.74
N ALA A 39 -22.45 -24.38 12.68
CA ALA A 39 -23.63 -23.59 13.04
C ALA A 39 -23.23 -22.29 13.76
N ASN A 40 -24.00 -21.23 13.55
CA ASN A 40 -23.86 -19.99 14.32
C ASN A 40 -24.08 -20.25 15.82
N VAL A 41 -23.18 -19.73 16.64
CA VAL A 41 -23.25 -19.81 18.11
C VAL A 41 -23.09 -18.43 18.73
N SER A 42 -23.58 -18.28 19.95
CA SER A 42 -23.33 -17.06 20.72
C SER A 42 -21.88 -16.97 21.17
N LEU A 43 -21.37 -15.75 21.30
CA LEU A 43 -20.04 -15.49 21.86
C LEU A 43 -19.88 -16.07 23.28
N LEU A 44 -20.96 -16.13 24.06
CA LEU A 44 -20.96 -16.72 25.39
C LEU A 44 -20.65 -18.23 25.36
N VAL A 45 -21.23 -18.96 24.41
CA VAL A 45 -20.94 -20.40 24.22
C VAL A 45 -19.50 -20.60 23.79
N LEU A 46 -19.02 -19.77 22.86
CA LEU A 46 -17.65 -19.85 22.37
C LEU A 46 -16.63 -19.55 23.48
N LYS A 47 -16.90 -18.55 24.32
CA LYS A 47 -16.08 -18.22 25.50
C LYS A 47 -16.02 -19.39 26.49
N ARG A 48 -17.16 -19.98 26.84
CA ARG A 48 -17.18 -21.13 27.75
C ARG A 48 -16.37 -22.31 27.23
N VAL A 49 -16.44 -22.56 25.92
CA VAL A 49 -15.64 -23.62 25.27
C VAL A 49 -14.16 -23.28 25.27
N SER A 50 -13.79 -22.01 24.98
CA SER A 50 -12.40 -21.56 24.98
C SER A 50 -11.76 -21.64 26.37
N ASP A 51 -12.51 -21.27 27.41
CA ASP A 51 -12.06 -21.31 28.81
C ASP A 51 -11.71 -22.75 29.24
N VAL A 52 -12.46 -23.75 28.78
CA VAL A 52 -12.19 -25.17 29.09
C VAL A 52 -11.01 -25.72 28.29
N LEU A 53 -10.80 -25.21 27.08
CA LEU A 53 -9.71 -25.64 26.19
C LEU A 53 -8.40 -24.89 26.46
N ASP A 54 -8.38 -23.97 27.44
CA ASP A 54 -7.24 -23.12 27.80
C ASP A 54 -6.64 -22.38 26.59
N VAL A 55 -7.52 -21.83 25.74
CA VAL A 55 -7.14 -21.09 24.54
C VAL A 55 -7.93 -19.79 24.44
N SER A 56 -7.33 -18.76 23.83
CA SER A 56 -8.08 -17.55 23.50
C SER A 56 -9.16 -17.83 22.44
N PRO A 57 -10.40 -17.31 22.58
CA PRO A 57 -11.43 -17.42 21.55
C PRO A 57 -10.95 -16.93 20.17
N ALA A 58 -10.04 -15.96 20.14
CA ALA A 58 -9.43 -15.43 18.91
C ALA A 58 -8.75 -16.52 18.07
N THR A 59 -8.25 -17.58 18.70
CA THR A 59 -7.59 -18.69 18.01
C THR A 59 -8.54 -19.49 17.11
N PHE A 60 -9.84 -19.45 17.38
CA PHE A 60 -10.86 -20.05 16.51
C PHE A 60 -11.23 -19.18 15.30
N PHE A 61 -10.83 -17.91 15.31
CA PHE A 61 -11.08 -16.95 14.23
C PHE A 61 -9.85 -16.69 13.36
N ALA A 62 -8.66 -17.20 13.74
CA ALA A 62 -7.47 -17.13 12.91
C ALA A 62 -7.78 -17.80 11.56
N SER A 63 -8.03 -17.02 10.51
CA SER A 63 -8.35 -17.56 9.20
C SER A 63 -7.06 -17.77 8.39
N ASP A 64 -6.82 -18.99 7.92
CA ASP A 64 -5.82 -19.26 6.87
C ASP A 64 -6.31 -18.81 5.48
N ALA A 65 -7.54 -18.34 5.39
CA ALA A 65 -7.98 -17.55 4.25
C ALA A 65 -7.69 -16.10 4.60
N PRO A 66 -6.98 -15.32 3.76
CA PRO A 66 -7.04 -13.88 3.89
C PRO A 66 -8.52 -13.53 3.91
N ARG A 67 -8.97 -12.87 4.99
CA ARG A 67 -10.17 -12.02 4.90
C ARG A 67 -9.92 -11.26 3.61
N ALA A 68 -10.88 -11.25 2.67
CA ALA A 68 -10.87 -10.19 1.67
C ALA A 68 -11.03 -8.89 2.47
N ALA A 69 -9.93 -8.43 3.05
CA ALA A 69 -9.74 -7.05 3.41
C ALA A 69 -10.13 -6.33 2.14
N PHE A 70 -10.94 -5.30 2.28
CA PHE A 70 -11.06 -4.31 1.23
C PHE A 70 -9.63 -3.83 0.98
N THR A 71 -8.93 -4.46 0.04
CA THR A 71 -7.62 -4.02 -0.41
C THR A 71 -7.95 -2.81 -1.24
N PRO A 72 -7.69 -1.59 -0.74
CA PRO A 72 -7.98 -0.41 -1.52
C PRO A 72 -7.30 -0.57 -2.88
N ARG A 73 -8.07 -0.38 -3.95
CA ARG A 73 -7.49 -0.36 -5.29
C ARG A 73 -6.75 0.95 -5.45
N TYR A 74 -5.52 0.86 -5.93
CA TYR A 74 -4.67 2.01 -6.18
C TYR A 74 -4.42 2.15 -7.67
N ALA A 75 -4.46 3.39 -8.13
CA ALA A 75 -3.96 3.81 -9.42
C ALA A 75 -2.49 3.38 -9.53
N SER A 76 -2.11 2.87 -10.68
CA SER A 76 -0.74 2.46 -10.93
C SER A 76 0.19 3.65 -11.13
N VAL A 77 1.41 3.53 -10.65
CA VAL A 77 2.35 4.64 -10.51
C VAL A 77 3.62 4.42 -11.31
N PHE A 78 4.04 5.45 -12.04
CA PHE A 78 5.40 5.60 -12.51
C PHE A 78 6.19 6.50 -11.55
N LEU A 79 7.30 6.02 -10.99
CA LEU A 79 8.16 6.81 -10.10
C LEU A 79 9.28 7.48 -10.91
N SER A 80 9.14 8.79 -11.15
CA SER A 80 10.13 9.61 -11.86
C SER A 80 11.02 10.35 -10.86
N TYR A 81 12.34 10.27 -11.06
CA TYR A 81 13.33 10.87 -10.17
C TYR A 81 14.67 11.03 -10.91
N GLY A 82 15.52 11.96 -10.47
CA GLY A 82 16.90 12.05 -10.95
C GLY A 82 17.83 11.14 -10.15
N GLY A 83 18.92 10.64 -10.75
CA GLY A 83 19.85 9.71 -10.08
C GLY A 83 20.27 10.06 -8.63
N PRO A 84 20.53 11.33 -8.26
CA PRO A 84 20.82 11.71 -6.87
C PRO A 84 19.72 11.35 -5.85
N ASP A 85 18.47 11.23 -6.29
CA ASP A 85 17.30 10.97 -5.45
C ASP A 85 16.96 9.47 -5.34
N GLU A 86 17.77 8.58 -5.94
CA GLU A 86 17.45 7.14 -6.03
C GLU A 86 17.20 6.51 -4.65
N ALA A 87 17.98 6.89 -3.64
CA ALA A 87 17.83 6.32 -2.30
C ALA A 87 16.43 6.61 -1.72
N VAL A 88 15.91 7.81 -1.96
CA VAL A 88 14.56 8.21 -1.53
C VAL A 88 13.51 7.53 -2.38
N ALA A 89 13.72 7.46 -3.70
CA ALA A 89 12.85 6.76 -4.63
C ALA A 89 12.67 5.29 -4.26
N ARG A 90 13.77 4.61 -3.91
CA ARG A 90 13.74 3.21 -3.48
C ARG A 90 12.90 3.01 -2.22
N ARG A 91 13.06 3.86 -1.20
CA ARG A 91 12.26 3.80 0.02
C ARG A 91 10.77 4.03 -0.27
N ILE A 92 10.43 5.04 -1.09
CA ILE A 92 9.03 5.28 -1.50
C ILE A 92 8.49 4.08 -2.28
N TYR A 93 9.26 3.51 -3.21
CA TYR A 93 8.87 2.33 -3.97
C TYR A 93 8.56 1.13 -3.07
N GLU A 94 9.39 0.86 -2.06
CA GLU A 94 9.18 -0.21 -1.10
C GLU A 94 7.89 -0.01 -0.30
N GLU A 95 7.64 1.20 0.21
CA GLU A 95 6.42 1.54 0.96
C GLU A 95 5.16 1.42 0.12
N LEU A 96 5.17 1.97 -1.10
CA LEU A 96 4.03 1.89 -2.03
C LEU A 96 3.74 0.46 -2.46
N THR A 97 4.78 -0.33 -2.75
CA THR A 97 4.64 -1.74 -3.14
C THR A 97 4.13 -2.58 -1.97
N PHE A 98 4.63 -2.33 -0.75
CA PHE A 98 4.15 -2.99 0.47
C PHE A 98 2.66 -2.69 0.72
N ALA A 99 2.20 -1.48 0.40
CA ALA A 99 0.79 -1.11 0.45
C ALA A 99 -0.07 -1.69 -0.69
N GLY A 100 0.54 -2.33 -1.69
CA GLY A 100 -0.16 -2.98 -2.82
C GLY A 100 -0.34 -2.09 -4.06
N VAL A 101 0.38 -0.97 -4.16
CA VAL A 101 0.40 -0.11 -5.36
C VAL A 101 1.25 -0.78 -6.45
N ARG A 102 0.71 -0.92 -7.67
CA ARG A 102 1.56 -1.26 -8.84
C ARG A 102 2.46 -0.08 -9.16
N CYS A 103 3.75 -0.19 -8.89
CA CYS A 103 4.73 0.87 -9.10
C CYS A 103 5.82 0.43 -10.09
N PHE A 104 6.13 1.27 -11.07
CA PHE A 104 7.32 1.12 -11.90
C PHE A 104 8.48 1.89 -11.29
N PHE A 105 9.58 1.18 -11.05
CA PHE A 105 10.81 1.73 -10.49
C PHE A 105 12.01 1.27 -11.32
N PHE A 106 12.68 2.21 -11.97
CA PHE A 106 13.65 1.94 -13.01
C PHE A 106 14.77 0.93 -12.62
N PRO A 107 15.46 1.04 -11.48
CA PRO A 107 16.57 0.14 -11.13
C PRO A 107 16.16 -1.33 -10.97
N VAL A 108 14.88 -1.59 -10.72
CA VAL A 108 14.33 -2.94 -10.50
C VAL A 108 13.55 -3.43 -11.73
N SER A 109 12.96 -2.52 -12.50
CA SER A 109 12.13 -2.83 -13.67
C SER A 109 12.85 -2.69 -15.02
N ALA A 110 14.07 -2.16 -15.06
CA ALA A 110 14.82 -1.95 -16.30
C ALA A 110 15.34 -3.27 -16.89
N ILE A 111 15.15 -3.42 -18.21
CA ILE A 111 15.74 -4.51 -18.99
C ILE A 111 17.09 -4.02 -19.54
N PRO A 112 18.22 -4.70 -19.22
CA PRO A 112 19.53 -4.34 -19.75
C PRO A 112 19.56 -4.30 -21.29
N GLY A 113 20.20 -3.27 -21.86
CA GLY A 113 20.35 -3.11 -23.32
C GLY A 113 19.25 -2.29 -24.02
N ILE A 114 18.15 -1.94 -23.34
CA ILE A 114 17.12 -1.06 -23.89
C ILE A 114 17.47 0.42 -23.62
N ARG A 115 17.33 1.29 -24.62
CA ARG A 115 17.56 2.74 -24.47
C ARG A 115 16.57 3.34 -23.48
N LEU A 116 17.09 3.82 -22.34
CA LEU A 116 16.36 4.50 -21.25
C LEU A 116 15.22 5.41 -21.73
N HIS A 117 15.51 6.33 -22.65
CA HIS A 117 14.56 7.37 -23.09
C HIS A 117 13.28 6.83 -23.76
N ARG A 118 13.36 5.75 -24.55
CA ARG A 118 12.18 5.25 -25.30
C ARG A 118 11.23 4.46 -24.39
N THR A 119 11.79 3.67 -23.47
CA THR A 119 11.02 2.88 -22.49
C THR A 119 10.31 3.77 -21.50
N MET A 120 10.90 4.91 -21.11
CA MET A 120 10.27 5.84 -20.17
C MET A 120 9.00 6.49 -20.75
N SER A 121 9.04 6.97 -22.00
CA SER A 121 7.87 7.55 -22.67
C SER A 121 6.73 6.55 -22.86
N GLU A 122 7.05 5.31 -23.23
CA GLU A 122 6.07 4.22 -23.38
C GLU A 122 5.52 3.76 -22.03
N ALA A 123 6.37 3.69 -21.00
CA ALA A 123 5.97 3.32 -19.64
C ALA A 123 5.03 4.37 -19.05
N ILE A 124 5.33 5.67 -19.15
CA ILE A 124 4.49 6.76 -18.61
C ILE A 124 3.05 6.66 -19.13
N ARG A 125 2.82 6.22 -20.37
CA ARG A 125 1.48 6.02 -20.94
C ARG A 125 0.73 4.82 -20.37
N GLN A 126 1.43 3.84 -19.81
CA GLN A 126 0.84 2.62 -19.25
C GLN A 126 0.46 2.74 -17.76
N PHE A 127 0.89 3.81 -17.10
CA PHE A 127 0.59 4.08 -15.69
C PHE A 127 -0.45 5.20 -15.55
N ASP A 128 -1.25 5.10 -14.49
CA ASP A 128 -2.36 6.01 -14.22
C ASP A 128 -1.92 7.33 -13.59
N ARG A 129 -0.80 7.30 -12.85
CA ARG A 129 -0.23 8.44 -12.14
C ARG A 129 1.30 8.44 -12.23
N VAL A 130 1.88 9.62 -12.09
CA VAL A 130 3.33 9.84 -12.05
C VAL A 130 3.68 10.49 -10.73
N VAL A 131 4.42 9.79 -9.87
CA VAL A 131 5.04 10.39 -8.67
C VAL A 131 6.38 10.94 -9.09
N LEU A 132 6.53 12.26 -9.01
CA LEU A 132 7.74 12.97 -9.42
C LEU A 132 8.51 13.45 -8.19
N LEU A 133 9.73 12.94 -7.99
CA LEU A 133 10.63 13.45 -6.96
C LEU A 133 11.35 14.69 -7.46
N CYS A 134 11.24 15.77 -6.69
CA CYS A 134 11.76 17.07 -7.01
C CYS A 134 12.84 17.46 -6.00
N SER A 135 14.09 17.31 -6.40
CA SER A 135 15.24 18.02 -5.84
C SER A 135 15.89 18.88 -6.92
N GLU A 136 16.62 19.91 -6.52
CA GLU A 136 17.42 20.74 -7.43
C GLU A 136 18.41 19.87 -8.23
N ALA A 137 19.08 18.92 -7.57
CA ALA A 137 20.04 18.02 -8.19
C ALA A 137 19.40 17.00 -9.15
N GLY A 138 18.16 16.58 -8.86
CA GLY A 138 17.39 15.65 -9.68
C GLY A 138 16.81 16.31 -10.92
N LEU A 139 16.25 17.50 -10.78
CA LEU A 139 15.57 18.24 -11.85
C LEU A 139 16.53 18.82 -12.90
N GLN A 140 17.81 19.02 -12.57
CA GLN A 140 18.83 19.43 -13.54
C GLN A 140 19.24 18.31 -14.52
N ARG A 141 18.74 17.08 -14.35
CA ARG A 141 19.09 15.95 -15.22
C ARG A 141 18.34 16.02 -16.56
N PRO A 142 19.04 15.88 -17.71
CA PRO A 142 18.42 16.00 -19.04
C PRO A 142 17.24 15.06 -19.31
N GLY A 143 17.18 13.90 -18.66
CA GLY A 143 16.08 12.93 -18.81
C GLY A 143 14.76 13.41 -18.18
N VAL A 144 14.84 14.05 -17.01
CA VAL A 144 13.67 14.42 -16.20
C VAL A 144 12.86 15.54 -16.88
N ALA A 145 13.53 16.52 -17.49
CA ALA A 145 12.87 17.62 -18.19
C ALA A 145 12.03 17.12 -19.39
N ASN A 146 12.58 16.22 -20.20
CA ASN A 146 11.88 15.65 -21.36
C ASN A 146 10.70 14.76 -20.92
N GLU A 147 10.85 14.01 -19.83
CA GLU A 147 9.76 13.20 -19.26
C GLU A 147 8.62 14.08 -18.76
N LEU A 148 8.94 15.13 -18.02
CA LEU A 148 7.99 16.11 -17.50
C LEU A 148 7.15 16.76 -18.60
N GLU A 149 7.79 17.23 -19.68
CA GLU A 149 7.09 17.83 -20.81
C GLU A 149 6.11 16.85 -21.47
N GLN A 150 6.47 15.57 -21.57
CA GLN A 150 5.58 14.53 -22.11
C GLN A 150 4.38 14.25 -21.21
N VAL A 151 4.57 14.23 -19.89
CA VAL A 151 3.46 14.01 -18.96
C VAL A 151 2.48 15.19 -19.02
N LEU A 152 3.01 16.42 -19.03
CA LEU A 152 2.18 17.64 -19.17
C LEU A 152 1.42 17.68 -20.50
N ALA A 153 2.05 17.25 -21.61
CA ALA A 153 1.38 17.13 -22.90
C ALA A 153 0.22 16.11 -22.82
N ARG A 154 0.44 14.97 -22.17
CA ARG A 154 -0.60 13.96 -21.94
C ARG A 154 -1.76 14.50 -21.09
N GLU A 155 -1.47 15.24 -20.03
CA GLU A 155 -2.53 15.88 -19.21
C GLU A 155 -3.40 16.82 -20.06
N ALA A 156 -2.78 17.61 -20.95
CA ALA A 156 -3.51 18.49 -21.87
C ALA A 156 -4.36 17.71 -22.90
N GLU A 157 -3.82 16.63 -23.47
CA GLU A 157 -4.54 15.73 -24.39
C GLU A 157 -5.73 15.03 -23.71
N GLU A 158 -5.59 14.63 -22.45
CA GLU A 158 -6.63 13.98 -21.64
C GLU A 158 -7.61 14.96 -20.97
N GLY A 159 -7.65 16.22 -21.43
CA GLY A 159 -8.62 17.23 -20.97
C GLY A 159 -8.31 17.83 -19.60
N GLY A 160 -7.04 17.90 -19.23
CA GLY A 160 -6.57 18.44 -17.94
C GLY A 160 -6.54 17.40 -16.82
N ALA A 161 -6.27 16.13 -17.15
CA ALA A 161 -6.14 15.08 -16.15
C ALA A 161 -5.02 15.41 -15.15
N GLU A 162 -5.23 15.15 -13.86
CA GLU A 162 -4.21 15.36 -12.81
C GLU A 162 -3.39 14.06 -12.66
N LEU A 163 -2.37 13.91 -13.51
CA LEU A 163 -1.52 12.71 -13.55
C LEU A 163 -0.31 12.85 -12.62
N ILE A 164 0.25 14.06 -12.50
CA ILE A 164 1.50 14.31 -11.77
C ILE A 164 1.22 14.55 -10.28
N ILE A 165 1.93 13.80 -9.42
CA ILE A 165 1.97 13.97 -7.97
C ILE A 165 3.40 14.44 -7.60
N PRO A 166 3.62 15.74 -7.35
CA PRO A 166 4.95 16.24 -7.02
C PRO A 166 5.32 15.99 -5.56
N VAL A 167 6.55 15.52 -5.36
CA VAL A 167 7.16 15.26 -4.06
C VAL A 167 8.38 16.15 -3.90
N ALA A 168 8.35 17.12 -2.98
CA ALA A 168 9.49 18.00 -2.70
C ALA A 168 10.49 17.31 -1.77
N LEU A 169 11.73 17.17 -2.23
CA LEU A 169 12.86 16.70 -1.41
C LEU A 169 13.70 17.85 -0.86
N ASP A 170 13.65 19.01 -1.51
CA ASP A 170 14.27 20.26 -1.08
C ASP A 170 13.35 21.46 -1.41
N ASP A 171 13.91 22.67 -1.34
CA ASP A 171 13.17 23.91 -1.55
C ASP A 171 12.87 24.24 -3.01
N VAL A 172 13.28 23.42 -4.00
CA VAL A 172 13.20 23.74 -5.43
C VAL A 172 11.78 24.06 -5.92
N LEU A 173 10.75 23.47 -5.30
CA LEU A 173 9.36 23.73 -5.65
C LEU A 173 8.76 24.95 -4.92
N PHE A 174 9.44 25.53 -3.95
CA PHE A 174 8.90 26.63 -3.15
C PHE A 174 9.38 28.01 -3.66
N PRO A 175 8.64 29.10 -3.38
CA PRO A 175 8.82 30.40 -4.05
C PRO A 175 10.18 31.10 -3.85
N ALA A 176 11.07 30.57 -3.00
CA ALA A 176 12.37 31.17 -2.69
C ALA A 176 13.48 30.87 -3.72
N THR A 177 13.30 29.86 -4.57
CA THR A 177 14.31 29.40 -5.54
C THR A 177 13.89 29.75 -6.97
N ALA A 178 14.55 30.77 -7.52
CA ALA A 178 14.31 31.36 -8.83
C ALA A 178 14.75 30.46 -10.02
N ALA A 179 14.36 29.19 -10.03
CA ALA A 179 14.54 28.33 -11.20
C ALA A 179 13.48 28.69 -12.26
N ARG A 180 13.93 29.37 -13.33
CA ARG A 180 13.13 29.84 -14.49
C ARG A 180 12.80 28.70 -15.47
N HIS A 181 12.30 27.56 -14.99
CA HIS A 181 11.77 26.52 -15.87
C HIS A 181 10.24 26.58 -15.91
N HIS A 182 9.68 26.77 -17.11
CA HIS A 182 8.24 26.84 -17.36
C HIS A 182 7.49 25.60 -16.85
N VAL A 183 8.15 24.44 -16.89
CA VAL A 183 7.67 23.18 -16.33
C VAL A 183 7.46 23.28 -14.82
N LEU A 184 8.44 23.81 -14.07
CA LEU A 184 8.34 23.93 -12.61
C LEU A 184 7.21 24.87 -12.19
N ALA A 185 6.95 25.93 -12.97
CA ALA A 185 5.82 26.82 -12.70
C ALA A 185 4.47 26.06 -12.76
N GLN A 186 4.32 25.11 -13.68
CA GLN A 186 3.14 24.26 -13.73
C GLN A 186 3.10 23.30 -12.55
N ILE A 187 4.21 22.62 -12.24
CA ILE A 187 4.28 21.69 -11.09
C ILE A 187 3.89 22.36 -9.78
N ARG A 188 4.31 23.62 -9.58
CA ARG A 188 4.00 24.43 -8.39
C ARG A 188 2.52 24.77 -8.19
N GLN A 189 1.68 24.58 -9.21
CA GLN A 189 0.23 24.81 -9.12
C GLN A 189 -0.53 23.64 -8.50
N ARG A 190 0.17 22.54 -8.17
CA ARG A 190 -0.41 21.33 -7.57
C ARG A 190 -0.17 21.29 -6.06
N VAL A 191 -0.95 20.47 -5.36
CA VAL A 191 -0.64 20.12 -3.96
C VAL A 191 0.64 19.29 -3.95
N ILE A 192 1.66 19.78 -3.24
CA ILE A 192 2.98 19.15 -3.14
C ILE A 192 3.04 18.28 -1.89
N ALA A 193 3.50 17.04 -2.04
CA ALA A 193 3.87 16.20 -0.91
C ALA A 193 5.26 16.62 -0.42
N ASP A 194 5.34 17.17 0.79
CA ASP A 194 6.58 17.72 1.34
C ASP A 194 7.36 16.66 2.12
N PHE A 195 8.52 16.25 1.58
CA PHE A 195 9.42 15.26 2.15
C PHE A 195 10.75 15.85 2.63
N ARG A 196 10.91 17.18 2.64
CA ARG A 196 12.18 17.87 3.00
C ARG A 196 12.74 17.42 4.36
N ASN A 197 11.86 17.21 5.33
CA ASN A 197 12.23 16.77 6.68
C ASN A 197 12.12 15.25 6.88
N ALA A 198 11.53 14.54 5.92
CA ALA A 198 11.15 13.13 6.07
C ALA A 198 12.35 12.17 6.08
N LEU A 199 13.51 12.59 5.61
CA LEU A 199 14.71 11.74 5.62
C LEU A 199 15.28 11.54 7.03
N SER A 200 14.99 12.46 7.95
CA SER A 200 15.49 12.44 9.33
C SER A 200 14.38 12.29 10.38
N ASP A 201 13.11 12.24 9.96
CA ASP A 201 11.93 12.17 10.83
C ASP A 201 10.96 11.12 10.29
N ASP A 202 10.84 10.00 11.02
CA ASP A 202 9.96 8.88 10.68
C ASP A 202 8.47 9.26 10.71
N GLU A 203 8.06 10.21 11.56
CA GLU A 203 6.67 10.66 11.62
C GLU A 203 6.35 11.51 10.38
N ALA A 204 7.26 12.40 9.99
CA ALA A 204 7.14 13.15 8.75
C ALA A 204 7.12 12.22 7.52
N TRP A 205 7.97 11.19 7.50
CA TRP A 205 7.97 10.15 6.46
C TRP A 205 6.61 9.45 6.34
N ARG A 206 6.09 8.93 7.46
CA ARG A 206 4.78 8.25 7.49
C ARG A 206 3.65 9.14 7.00
N ARG A 207 3.59 10.39 7.46
CA ARG A 207 2.59 11.37 7.00
C ARG A 207 2.69 11.61 5.48
N GLY A 208 3.91 11.71 4.96
CA GLY A 208 4.16 11.85 3.52
C GLY A 208 3.65 10.65 2.72
N ILE A 209 3.98 9.42 3.17
CA ILE A 209 3.51 8.18 2.53
C ILE A 209 1.99 8.06 2.58
N ASP A 210 1.36 8.37 3.71
CA ASP A 210 -0.11 8.34 3.85
C ASP A 210 -0.80 9.31 2.87
N LEU A 211 -0.22 10.50 2.65
CA LEU A 211 -0.71 11.45 1.66
C LEU A 211 -0.57 10.91 0.23
N LEU A 212 0.56 10.28 -0.11
CA LEU A 212 0.75 9.62 -1.40
C LEU A 212 -0.30 8.52 -1.60
N LEU A 213 -0.43 7.59 -0.65
CA LEU A 213 -1.42 6.52 -0.73
C LEU A 213 -2.84 7.06 -0.86
N LYS A 214 -3.18 8.13 -0.14
CA LYS A 214 -4.48 8.80 -0.28
C LYS A 214 -4.71 9.34 -1.69
N SER A 215 -3.70 9.96 -2.30
CA SER A 215 -3.79 10.50 -3.67
C SER A 215 -3.91 9.42 -4.75
N LEU A 216 -3.46 8.20 -4.44
CA LEU A 216 -3.44 7.07 -5.36
C LEU A 216 -4.68 6.17 -5.28
N ARG A 217 -5.57 6.35 -4.31
CA ARG A 217 -6.78 5.52 -4.22
C ARG A 217 -7.69 5.74 -5.42
N GLU A 218 -8.09 4.65 -6.07
CA GLU A 218 -9.15 4.68 -7.09
C GLU A 218 -10.47 5.07 -6.40
N ARG A 219 -11.26 5.95 -7.04
CA ARG A 219 -12.60 6.33 -6.56
C ARG A 219 -13.63 5.26 -6.87
#